data_AF-A0A0F8WCF5-F1
#
_entry.id   AF-A0A0F8WCF5-F1
#
_cell.length_a   1.000
_cell.length_b   1.000
_cell.length_c   1.000
_cell.angle_alpha   90.00
_cell.angle_beta   90.00
_cell.angle_gamma   90.00
#
_symmetry.space_group_name_H-M   'P 1'
#
loop_
_entity.id
_entity.type
_entity.pdbx_description
1 polymer ?
#
loop_
_entity_poly.entity_id
_entity_poly.type
_entity_poly.pdbx_seq_one_letter_code
_entity_poly.pdbx_strand_id
1 'polypeptide(L)'
;HVIRTHPKYDVALIMVEIFFKDKTKVKGFAIAKPQDKLYLVGHHLGRPYTYGEGVFAGYDDDTKDNLIYDIIQIPTLFGNSGSAVFDKDGDVVSMAFHLWSLGNDLWDAMNRLSFPFKDEWGGELLDGVEYYHKGPWEK
;
A
#
# COMPACT_ATOMS: atom_id res chain seq x y z
N HIS A 1 -13.06 15.19 16.63
CA HIS A 1 -13.40 14.06 17.51
C HIS A 1 -13.59 12.79 16.70
N VAL A 2 -13.37 11.61 17.29
CA VAL A 2 -13.61 10.32 16.61
C VAL A 2 -15.12 10.08 16.52
N ILE A 3 -15.61 9.78 15.31
CA ILE A 3 -17.02 9.46 15.04
C ILE A 3 -17.26 7.97 15.19
N ARG A 4 -16.37 7.16 14.60
CA ARG A 4 -16.49 5.70 14.59
C ARG A 4 -15.13 5.06 14.32
N THR A 5 -14.92 3.87 14.87
CA THR A 5 -13.80 3.00 14.51
C THR A 5 -14.31 1.67 13.99
N HIS A 6 -13.53 1.02 13.13
CA HIS A 6 -13.79 -0.32 12.63
C HIS A 6 -12.55 -1.20 12.85
N PRO A 7 -12.48 -1.95 13.98
CA PRO A 7 -11.26 -2.64 14.39
C PRO A 7 -10.81 -3.71 13.38
N LYS A 8 -11.74 -4.41 12.72
CA LYS A 8 -11.39 -5.43 11.71
C LYS A 8 -10.55 -4.85 10.54
N TYR A 9 -10.85 -3.63 10.11
CA TYR A 9 -10.22 -3.01 8.94
C TYR A 9 -9.17 -1.96 9.34
N ASP A 10 -8.89 -1.82 10.63
CA ASP A 10 -8.02 -0.78 11.18
C ASP A 10 -8.33 0.65 10.68
N VAL A 11 -9.63 1.01 10.62
CA VAL A 11 -10.08 2.31 10.10
C VAL A 11 -10.78 3.13 11.18
N ALA A 12 -10.56 4.45 11.16
CA ALA A 12 -11.29 5.41 11.97
C ALA A 12 -11.90 6.53 11.11
N LEU A 13 -13.14 6.90 11.40
CA LEU A 13 -13.78 8.11 10.89
C LEU A 13 -13.67 9.21 11.94
N ILE A 14 -13.10 10.35 11.55
CA ILE A 14 -12.84 11.48 12.44
C ILE A 14 -13.52 12.72 11.86
N MET A 15 -14.20 13.48 12.74
CA MET A 15 -14.71 14.81 12.40
C MET A 15 -13.71 15.86 12.89
N VAL A 16 -13.33 16.77 12.00
CA VAL A 16 -12.50 17.93 12.32
C VAL A 16 -13.36 19.18 12.26
N GLU A 17 -13.60 19.81 13.40
CA GLU A 17 -14.45 21.00 13.56
C GLU A 17 -13.68 22.29 13.22
N ILE A 18 -13.11 22.34 12.03
CA ILE A 18 -12.48 23.54 11.50
C ILE A 18 -12.83 23.69 10.03
N PHE A 19 -13.11 24.92 9.63
CA PHE A 19 -13.30 25.29 8.23
C PHE A 19 -11.92 25.46 7.60
N PHE A 20 -11.58 24.63 6.62
CA PHE A 20 -10.40 24.87 5.81
C PHE A 20 -10.86 25.45 4.48
N LYS A 21 -10.27 26.60 4.11
CA LYS A 21 -10.68 27.40 2.97
C LYS A 21 -10.40 26.71 1.61
N ASP A 22 -9.35 25.89 1.56
CA ASP A 22 -8.80 25.35 0.30
C ASP A 22 -8.72 23.81 0.33
N LYS A 23 -9.76 23.12 0.82
CA LYS A 23 -9.77 21.65 0.77
C LYS A 23 -10.05 21.15 -0.63
N THR A 24 -9.21 20.23 -1.09
CA THR A 24 -9.54 19.34 -2.20
C THR A 24 -10.44 18.23 -1.70
N LYS A 25 -11.63 18.08 -2.30
CA LYS A 25 -12.48 16.90 -2.08
C LYS A 25 -11.84 15.70 -2.77
N VAL A 26 -11.98 14.52 -2.16
CA VAL A 26 -11.76 13.27 -2.88
C VAL A 26 -12.65 13.27 -4.12
N LYS A 27 -12.05 13.05 -5.30
CA LYS A 27 -12.76 13.10 -6.59
C LYS A 27 -13.71 11.92 -6.77
N GLY A 28 -13.28 10.76 -6.31
CA GLY A 28 -13.98 9.50 -6.44
C GLY A 28 -13.15 8.35 -5.90
N PHE A 29 -13.61 7.13 -6.20
CA PHE A 29 -12.93 5.89 -5.90
C PHE A 29 -12.69 5.12 -7.19
N ALA A 30 -11.52 4.49 -7.31
CA ALA A 30 -11.13 3.71 -8.47
C ALA A 30 -10.63 2.32 -8.04
N ILE A 31 -10.69 1.37 -8.96
CA ILE A 31 -10.09 0.03 -8.80
C ILE A 31 -8.88 -0.02 -9.70
N ALA A 32 -7.69 -0.19 -9.13
CA ALA A 32 -6.45 -0.29 -9.89
C ALA A 32 -6.28 -1.66 -10.53
N LYS A 33 -5.50 -1.70 -11.61
CA LYS A 33 -5.06 -2.89 -12.31
C LYS A 33 -3.54 -3.07 -12.16
N PRO A 34 -3.02 -4.30 -12.28
CA PRO A 34 -1.57 -4.52 -12.25
C PRO A 34 -0.84 -3.59 -13.22
N GLN A 35 0.25 -2.99 -12.76
CA GLN A 35 1.07 -1.99 -13.46
C GLN A 35 0.47 -0.57 -13.56
N ASP A 36 -0.73 -0.32 -13.02
CA ASP A 36 -1.25 1.05 -12.93
C ASP A 36 -0.33 1.90 -12.04
N LYS A 37 -0.01 3.11 -12.50
CA LYS A 37 0.75 4.08 -11.73
C LYS A 37 -0.10 4.64 -10.60
N LEU A 38 0.45 4.62 -9.40
CA LEU A 38 -0.17 5.09 -8.18
C LEU A 38 0.68 6.15 -7.48
N TYR A 39 0.00 7.02 -6.74
CA TYR A 39 0.58 8.15 -6.03
C TYR A 39 0.14 8.14 -4.58
N LEU A 40 1.04 8.46 -3.65
CA LEU A 40 0.72 8.58 -2.23
C LEU A 40 1.18 9.93 -1.71
N VAL A 41 0.35 10.54 -0.86
CA VAL A 41 0.73 11.72 -0.07
C VAL A 41 0.68 11.36 1.42
N GLY A 42 1.83 11.45 2.08
CA GLY A 42 2.04 10.96 3.43
C GLY A 42 2.80 11.91 4.35
N HIS A 43 3.14 11.36 5.52
CA HIS A 43 3.85 12.06 6.60
C HIS A 43 5.00 11.19 7.14
N HIS A 44 5.91 10.72 6.28
CA HIS A 44 7.03 9.86 6.70
C HIS A 44 7.81 10.46 7.87
N LEU A 45 7.94 9.71 8.96
CA LEU A 45 8.68 10.10 10.16
C LEU A 45 8.26 11.48 10.71
N GLY A 46 6.98 11.84 10.54
CA GLY A 46 6.44 13.14 10.96
C GLY A 46 6.76 14.31 10.04
N ARG A 47 7.45 14.09 8.91
CA ARG A 47 7.69 15.11 7.89
C ARG A 47 6.46 15.25 7.00
N PRO A 48 5.78 16.42 6.96
CA PRO A 48 4.54 16.56 6.21
C PRO A 48 4.74 16.63 4.70
N TYR A 49 3.69 16.23 3.98
CA TYR A 49 3.56 16.33 2.52
C TYR A 49 4.68 15.63 1.76
N THR A 50 4.96 14.38 2.12
CA THR A 50 5.87 13.55 1.36
C THR A 50 5.13 12.82 0.25
N TYR A 51 5.67 12.88 -0.96
CA TYR A 51 5.07 12.29 -2.16
C TYR A 51 5.81 11.01 -2.52
N GLY A 52 5.05 9.94 -2.77
CA GLY A 52 5.55 8.67 -3.27
C GLY A 52 4.89 8.35 -4.61
N GLU A 53 5.65 7.73 -5.50
CA GLU A 53 5.18 7.19 -6.78
C GLU A 53 5.51 5.71 -6.85
N GLY A 54 4.59 4.94 -7.40
CA GLY A 54 4.66 3.50 -7.37
C GLY A 54 3.74 2.85 -8.37
N VAL A 55 3.65 1.53 -8.29
CA VAL A 55 2.77 0.73 -9.14
C VAL A 55 1.91 -0.21 -8.30
N PHE A 56 0.69 -0.45 -8.77
CA PHE A 56 -0.14 -1.53 -8.25
C PHE A 56 0.45 -2.87 -8.70
N ALA A 57 0.80 -3.74 -7.75
CA ALA A 57 1.38 -5.05 -8.04
C ALA A 57 0.32 -6.16 -8.10
N GLY A 58 -0.79 -6.01 -7.36
CA GLY A 58 -1.85 -7.01 -7.29
C GLY A 58 -2.64 -6.88 -5.99
N TYR A 59 -3.34 -7.95 -5.62
CA TYR A 59 -4.03 -8.07 -4.33
C TYR A 59 -3.74 -9.44 -3.71
N ASP A 60 -3.87 -9.52 -2.39
CA ASP A 60 -3.85 -10.75 -1.60
C ASP A 60 -5.20 -10.94 -0.94
N ASP A 61 -5.92 -11.99 -1.31
CA ASP A 61 -7.20 -12.40 -0.72
C ASP A 61 -7.10 -13.66 0.14
N ASP A 62 -5.91 -14.28 0.25
CA ASP A 62 -5.65 -15.48 1.06
C ASP A 62 -5.25 -15.11 2.49
N THR A 63 -6.08 -14.27 3.09
CA THR A 63 -5.81 -13.73 4.41
C THR A 63 -6.67 -14.45 5.42
N LYS A 64 -6.08 -14.84 6.55
CA LYS A 64 -6.77 -15.52 7.67
C LYS A 64 -8.00 -14.75 8.19
N ASP A 65 -8.09 -13.47 7.84
CA ASP A 65 -9.10 -12.53 8.32
C ASP A 65 -10.26 -12.31 7.31
N ASN A 66 -10.27 -13.01 6.18
CA ASN A 66 -11.20 -12.79 5.06
C ASN A 66 -11.20 -11.31 4.62
N LEU A 67 -10.00 -10.77 4.41
CA LEU A 67 -9.74 -9.42 3.91
C LEU A 67 -8.99 -9.51 2.59
N ILE A 68 -9.20 -8.51 1.74
CA ILE A 68 -8.44 -8.34 0.50
C ILE A 68 -7.48 -7.18 0.76
N TYR A 69 -6.18 -7.42 0.59
CA TYR A 69 -5.15 -6.40 0.71
C TYR A 69 -4.61 -6.03 -0.67
N ASP A 70 -4.55 -4.74 -0.96
CA ASP A 70 -3.84 -4.25 -2.14
C ASP A 70 -2.33 -4.33 -1.91
N ILE A 71 -1.60 -4.93 -2.86
CA ILE A 71 -0.14 -4.96 -2.87
C ILE A 71 0.34 -3.81 -3.77
N ILE A 72 0.97 -2.82 -3.17
CA ILE A 72 1.40 -1.60 -3.85
C ILE A 72 2.90 -1.40 -3.63
N GLN A 73 3.65 -1.27 -4.71
CA GLN A 73 5.07 -0.95 -4.66
C GLN A 73 5.26 0.55 -4.62
N ILE A 74 5.13 1.15 -3.43
CA ILE A 74 5.36 2.59 -3.21
C ILE A 74 6.24 2.77 -1.97
N PRO A 75 7.22 3.72 -1.98
CA PRO A 75 8.01 4.00 -0.80
C PRO A 75 7.11 4.41 0.38
N THR A 76 7.11 3.62 1.45
CA THR A 76 6.36 3.87 2.69
C THR A 76 7.29 3.72 3.89
N LEU A 77 7.10 4.58 4.89
CA LEU A 77 7.79 4.52 6.19
C LEU A 77 6.77 4.82 7.28
N PHE A 78 7.15 4.61 8.55
CA PHE A 78 6.33 4.99 9.70
C PHE A 78 5.81 6.42 9.57
N GLY A 79 4.53 6.64 9.88
CA GLY A 79 3.85 7.92 9.73
C GLY A 79 2.96 8.04 8.48
N ASN A 80 3.00 7.08 7.55
CA ASN A 80 2.07 7.05 6.40
C ASN A 80 0.76 6.29 6.66
N SER A 81 0.58 5.69 7.83
CA SER A 81 -0.67 4.99 8.17
C SER A 81 -1.87 5.95 8.10
N GLY A 82 -2.94 5.50 7.42
CA GLY A 82 -4.14 6.29 7.15
C GLY A 82 -4.06 7.19 5.90
N SER A 83 -2.92 7.26 5.20
CA SER A 83 -2.81 7.99 3.95
C SER A 83 -3.55 7.28 2.82
N ALA A 84 -4.25 8.06 1.98
CA ALA A 84 -4.83 7.53 0.76
C ALA A 84 -3.78 7.36 -0.35
N VAL A 85 -3.99 6.34 -1.17
CA VAL A 85 -3.28 6.11 -2.44
C VAL A 85 -4.21 6.49 -3.58
N PHE A 86 -3.68 7.18 -4.57
CA PHE A 86 -4.42 7.78 -5.68
C PHE A 86 -3.96 7.23 -7.02
N ASP A 87 -4.86 7.19 -8.00
CA ASP A 87 -4.49 7.03 -9.40
C ASP A 87 -4.04 8.37 -10.03
N LYS A 88 -3.72 8.33 -11.33
CA LYS A 88 -3.32 9.52 -12.11
C LYS A 88 -4.40 10.60 -12.22
N ASP A 89 -5.67 10.25 -12.05
CA ASP A 89 -6.80 11.15 -12.18
C ASP A 89 -7.15 11.80 -10.82
N GLY A 90 -6.58 11.28 -9.74
CA GLY A 90 -6.76 11.75 -8.37
C GLY A 90 -7.91 11.06 -7.64
N ASP A 91 -8.37 9.92 -8.15
CA ASP A 91 -9.34 9.06 -7.47
C ASP A 91 -8.63 8.18 -6.44
N VAL A 92 -9.29 7.93 -5.31
CA VAL A 92 -8.74 7.09 -4.23
C VAL A 92 -8.84 5.64 -4.65
N VAL A 93 -7.69 4.97 -4.68
CA VAL A 93 -7.57 3.54 -4.99
C VAL A 93 -7.55 2.71 -3.71
N SER A 94 -6.72 3.10 -2.75
CA SER A 94 -6.49 2.33 -1.53
C SER A 94 -6.12 3.23 -0.36
N MET A 95 -5.98 2.65 0.83
CA MET A 95 -5.51 3.34 2.03
C MET A 95 -4.32 2.58 2.62
N ALA A 96 -3.23 3.31 2.81
CA ALA A 96 -2.04 2.77 3.48
C ALA A 96 -2.37 2.47 4.94
N PHE A 97 -2.25 1.22 5.32
CA PHE A 97 -2.28 0.78 6.72
C PHE A 97 -0.96 0.06 7.03
N HIS A 98 -0.71 -0.22 8.30
CA HIS A 98 0.46 -0.97 8.70
C HIS A 98 0.03 -2.23 9.45
N LEU A 99 0.15 -3.39 8.80
CA LEU A 99 0.10 -4.67 9.52
C LEU A 99 1.51 -4.99 10.01
N TRP A 100 1.69 -4.97 11.32
CA TRP A 100 2.90 -5.53 11.92
C TRP A 100 2.75 -7.05 11.95
N SER A 101 3.31 -7.75 10.96
CA SER A 101 3.55 -9.18 11.11
C SER A 101 4.70 -9.36 12.10
N LEU A 102 4.37 -9.63 13.37
CA LEU A 102 5.36 -10.03 14.37
C LEU A 102 5.77 -11.47 14.06
N GLY A 103 6.88 -11.59 13.36
CA GLY A 103 7.56 -12.85 13.07
C GLY A 103 8.86 -12.53 12.36
N ASN A 104 9.80 -13.48 12.36
CA ASN A 104 11.01 -13.39 11.53
C ASN A 104 10.71 -13.18 10.03
N ASP A 105 9.44 -13.32 9.63
CA ASP A 105 8.93 -13.25 8.27
C ASP A 105 8.81 -11.85 7.67
N LEU A 106 8.65 -10.75 8.44
CA LEU A 106 8.51 -9.42 7.79
C LEU A 106 9.85 -8.94 7.22
N TRP A 107 10.94 -9.08 7.99
CA TRP A 107 12.26 -8.72 7.50
C TRP A 107 12.74 -9.68 6.40
N ASP A 108 12.39 -10.97 6.52
CA ASP A 108 12.66 -11.97 5.49
C ASP A 108 11.86 -11.70 4.21
N ALA A 109 10.55 -11.41 4.31
CA ALA A 109 9.71 -11.03 3.17
C ALA A 109 10.16 -9.71 2.53
N MET A 110 10.53 -8.71 3.33
CA MET A 110 11.07 -7.45 2.81
C MET A 110 12.42 -7.66 2.10
N ASN A 111 13.31 -8.51 2.65
CA ASN A 111 14.55 -8.88 1.98
C ASN A 111 14.29 -9.63 0.68
N ARG A 112 13.38 -10.60 0.68
CA ARG A 112 12.98 -11.37 -0.50
C ARG A 112 12.33 -10.52 -1.60
N LEU A 113 11.56 -9.50 -1.24
CA LEU A 113 10.90 -8.62 -2.22
C LEU A 113 11.82 -7.50 -2.73
N SER A 114 12.69 -6.97 -1.86
CA SER A 114 13.58 -5.84 -2.21
C SER A 114 14.91 -6.30 -2.80
N PHE A 115 15.35 -7.51 -2.45
CA PHE A 115 16.58 -8.15 -2.89
C PHE A 115 16.32 -9.63 -3.23
N PRO A 116 15.55 -9.91 -4.29
CA PRO A 116 15.05 -11.27 -4.55
C PRO A 116 16.13 -12.26 -4.98
N PHE A 117 17.36 -11.80 -5.23
CA PHE A 117 18.45 -12.63 -5.76
C PHE A 117 19.50 -12.93 -4.69
N LYS A 118 20.04 -14.15 -4.69
CA LYS A 118 21.06 -14.63 -3.75
C LYS A 118 22.38 -13.87 -3.85
N ASP A 119 22.85 -13.63 -5.07
CA ASP A 119 24.19 -13.10 -5.33
C ASP A 119 24.16 -11.79 -6.13
N GLU A 120 23.53 -11.79 -7.31
CA GLU A 120 23.48 -10.63 -8.21
C GLU A 120 22.10 -10.42 -8.83
N TRP A 121 21.79 -9.17 -9.17
CA TRP A 121 20.52 -8.81 -9.79
C TRP A 121 20.30 -9.57 -11.11
N GLY A 122 19.21 -10.34 -11.21
CA GLY A 122 18.90 -11.19 -12.36
C GLY A 122 19.49 -12.60 -12.30
N GLY A 123 20.18 -12.94 -11.21
CA GLY A 123 20.74 -14.27 -10.95
C GLY A 123 19.73 -15.25 -10.33
N GLU A 124 20.21 -16.14 -9.46
CA GLU A 124 19.37 -17.11 -8.76
C GLU A 124 18.52 -16.42 -7.68
N LEU A 125 17.24 -16.77 -7.61
CA LEU A 125 16.33 -16.25 -6.60
C LEU A 125 16.60 -16.85 -5.21
N LEU A 126 16.33 -16.09 -4.15
CA LEU A 126 16.31 -16.59 -2.77
C LEU A 126 15.28 -17.72 -2.63
N ASP A 127 15.58 -18.69 -1.75
CA ASP A 127 14.69 -19.84 -1.53
C ASP A 127 13.31 -19.38 -1.04
N GLY A 128 12.25 -19.84 -1.71
CA GLY A 128 10.87 -19.43 -1.43
C GLY A 128 10.44 -18.10 -2.07
N VAL A 129 11.24 -17.54 -3.00
CA VAL A 129 10.84 -16.45 -3.89
C VAL A 129 10.46 -17.01 -5.25
N GLU A 130 9.18 -16.86 -5.62
CA GLU A 130 8.69 -17.28 -6.94
C GLU A 130 8.61 -16.08 -7.90
N TYR A 131 9.14 -16.25 -9.11
CA TYR A 131 8.99 -15.27 -10.18
C TYR A 131 7.63 -15.44 -10.85
N TYR A 132 6.67 -14.57 -10.55
CA TYR A 132 5.40 -14.51 -11.27
C TYR A 132 5.59 -13.80 -12.62
N HIS A 133 6.18 -14.51 -13.62
CA HIS A 133 6.19 -14.04 -15.02
C HIS A 133 4.81 -14.13 -15.67
N LYS A 134 3.88 -14.95 -15.15
CA LYS A 134 2.56 -15.07 -15.79
C LYS A 134 1.68 -13.91 -15.38
N GLY A 135 1.62 -12.90 -16.26
CA GLY A 135 0.49 -11.98 -16.26
C GLY A 135 -0.82 -12.79 -16.38
N PRO A 136 -1.93 -12.37 -15.74
CA PRO A 136 -3.19 -13.14 -15.67
C PRO A 136 -3.85 -13.44 -17.03
N TRP A 137 -3.26 -13.03 -18.15
CA TRP A 137 -3.68 -13.30 -19.52
C TRP A 137 -2.87 -14.40 -20.24
N GLU A 138 -1.80 -14.91 -19.64
CA GLU A 138 -0.97 -15.97 -20.24
C GLU A 138 -1.43 -17.35 -19.73
N LYS A 139 -2.30 -18.00 -20.53
CA LYS A 139 -2.75 -19.39 -20.28
C LYS A 139 -1.59 -20.37 -20.27
#